data_AF-A0A452S2C1-F1
#
_entry.id   AF-A0A452S2C1-F1
#
_cell.length_a   1.000
_cell.length_b   1.000
_cell.length_c   1.000
_cell.angle_alpha   90.00
_cell.angle_beta   90.00
_cell.angle_gamma   90.00
#
_symmetry.space_group_name_H-M   'P 1'
#
loop_
_entity.id
_entity.type
_entity.pdbx_description
1 polymer ?
#
loop_
_entity_poly.entity_id
_entity_poly.type
_entity_poly.pdbx_seq_one_letter_code
_entity_poly.pdbx_strand_id
1 'polypeptide(L)'
;MEASVILPILKKKLAFLSGGKDRRSGLILTIPLCLEQTNMDELSVTLDYLLSIPSEKCKARGFTVIVDGRKSQWNVVKTVVLMLQVILFLTIRKWFYFIAADKVIMHFIYFIVPKLLSSD
;
A
#
# COMPACT_ATOMS: atom_id res chain seq x y z
N MET A 1 -0.43 18.87 -11.37
CA MET A 1 -0.01 19.05 -9.98
C MET A 1 1.39 19.63 -10.00
N GLU A 2 1.62 20.79 -9.38
CA GLU A 2 2.97 21.37 -9.32
C GLU A 2 3.85 20.57 -8.36
N ALA A 3 5.13 20.41 -8.70
CA ALA A 3 6.09 19.66 -7.88
C ALA A 3 6.27 20.27 -6.47
N SER A 4 6.11 21.59 -6.35
CA SER A 4 6.14 22.36 -5.10
C SER A 4 5.13 21.88 -4.06
N VAL A 5 3.94 21.45 -4.52
CA VAL A 5 2.82 21.06 -3.64
C VAL A 5 3.00 19.64 -3.11
N ILE A 6 3.59 18.74 -3.90
CA ILE A 6 3.71 17.33 -3.53
C ILE A 6 5.01 17.00 -2.79
N LEU A 7 6.08 17.77 -3.02
CA LEU A 7 7.38 17.51 -2.40
C LEU A 7 7.32 17.42 -0.85
N PRO A 8 6.59 18.30 -0.12
CA PRO A 8 6.47 18.19 1.33
C PRO A 8 5.79 16.88 1.76
N ILE A 9 4.81 16.41 0.99
CA ILE A 9 4.07 15.17 1.25
C ILE A 9 4.99 13.96 1.03
N LEU A 10 5.72 13.92 -0.10
CA LEU A 10 6.65 12.82 -0.40
C LEU A 10 7.78 12.69 0.62
N LYS A 11 8.24 13.82 1.20
CA LYS A 11 9.26 13.82 2.27
C LYS A 11 8.80 13.10 3.54
N LYS A 12 7.48 12.97 3.78
CA LYS A 12 6.92 12.21 4.91
C LYS A 12 7.01 10.69 4.70
N LYS A 13 7.33 10.23 3.49
CA LYS A 13 7.53 8.80 3.15
C LYS A 13 6.34 7.91 3.52
N LEU A 14 5.12 8.43 3.33
CA LEU A 14 3.87 7.71 3.60
C LEU A 14 3.72 6.45 2.74
N ALA A 15 4.24 6.50 1.50
CA ALA A 15 4.40 5.34 0.64
C ALA A 15 5.61 5.56 -0.29
N PHE A 16 6.17 4.48 -0.82
CA PHE A 16 7.25 4.57 -1.82
C PHE A 16 7.30 3.34 -2.71
N LEU A 17 7.77 3.55 -3.95
CA LEU A 17 8.16 2.46 -4.85
C LEU A 17 9.60 2.07 -4.53
N SER A 18 9.84 0.79 -4.23
CA SER A 18 11.18 0.31 -3.86
C SER A 18 12.17 0.24 -5.03
N GLY A 19 11.71 0.46 -6.28
CA GLY A 19 12.50 0.30 -7.51
C GLY A 19 12.68 -1.17 -7.94
N GLY A 20 12.50 -2.12 -7.01
CA GLY A 20 12.51 -3.55 -7.28
C GLY A 20 11.24 -4.05 -7.99
N LYS A 21 11.35 -5.24 -8.56
CA LYS A 21 10.21 -5.99 -9.10
C LYS A 21 10.09 -7.32 -8.36
N ASP A 22 8.86 -7.81 -8.22
CA ASP A 22 8.63 -9.16 -7.74
C ASP A 22 9.00 -10.22 -8.80
N ARG A 23 8.87 -11.50 -8.47
CA ARG A 23 9.15 -12.64 -9.38
C ARG A 23 8.29 -12.61 -10.66
N ARG A 24 7.14 -11.94 -10.64
CA ARG A 24 6.21 -11.81 -11.77
C ARG A 24 6.41 -10.49 -12.52
N SER A 25 7.49 -9.76 -12.23
CA SER A 25 7.78 -8.45 -12.78
C SER A 25 6.76 -7.35 -12.41
N GLY A 26 6.00 -7.55 -11.32
CA GLY A 26 5.14 -6.56 -10.70
C GLY A 26 5.95 -5.55 -9.89
N LEU A 27 5.47 -4.31 -9.81
CA LEU A 27 6.13 -3.24 -9.06
C LEU A 27 5.89 -3.42 -7.56
N ILE A 28 6.89 -3.10 -6.74
CA ILE A 28 6.76 -3.22 -5.29
C ILE A 28 6.51 -1.83 -4.68
N LEU A 29 5.31 -1.65 -4.14
CA LEU A 29 4.86 -0.47 -3.39
C LEU A 29 4.90 -0.79 -1.90
N THR A 30 5.47 0.07 -1.08
CA THR A 30 5.56 -0.12 0.38
C THR A 30 4.95 1.05 1.12
N ILE A 31 4.17 0.76 2.16
CA ILE A 31 3.44 1.71 3.00
C ILE A 31 3.85 1.46 4.45
N PRO A 32 4.81 2.22 4.98
CA PRO A 32 5.19 2.14 6.39
C PRO A 32 4.17 2.89 7.26
N LEU A 33 3.37 2.16 8.02
CA LEU A 33 2.45 2.75 8.98
C LEU A 33 3.19 3.02 10.29
N CYS A 34 3.19 4.29 10.70
CA CYS A 34 3.72 4.76 11.98
C CYS A 34 2.61 5.43 12.80
N LEU A 35 2.72 5.37 14.13
CA LEU A 35 1.69 5.80 15.10
C LEU A 35 1.28 7.27 14.97
N GLU A 36 2.18 8.15 14.54
CA GLU A 36 1.98 9.59 14.71
C GLU A 36 1.58 10.37 13.44
N GLN A 37 1.64 9.77 12.24
CA GLN A 37 1.75 10.57 11.00
C GLN A 37 0.98 10.06 9.77
N THR A 38 0.09 9.07 9.91
CA THR A 38 -0.64 8.59 8.73
C THR A 38 -1.88 9.44 8.48
N ASN A 39 -1.71 10.59 7.82
CA ASN A 39 -2.81 11.34 7.24
C ASN A 39 -3.30 10.60 5.98
N MET A 40 -4.56 10.16 5.99
CA MET A 40 -5.16 9.37 4.91
C MET A 40 -5.27 10.14 3.60
N ASP A 41 -5.55 11.45 3.66
CA ASP A 41 -5.66 12.29 2.47
C ASP A 41 -4.29 12.45 1.79
N GLU A 42 -3.26 12.69 2.59
CA GLU A 42 -1.89 12.77 2.11
C GLU A 42 -1.37 11.44 1.57
N LEU A 43 -1.77 10.33 2.20
CA LEU A 43 -1.49 8.99 1.70
C LEU A 43 -2.16 8.76 0.34
N SER A 44 -3.43 9.17 0.17
CA SER A 44 -4.13 9.09 -1.11
C SER A 44 -3.38 9.85 -2.20
N VAL A 45 -3.03 11.11 -1.93
CA VAL A 45 -2.29 11.96 -2.86
C VAL A 45 -0.91 11.36 -3.20
N THR A 46 -0.24 10.77 -2.21
CA THR A 46 1.04 10.08 -2.42
C THR A 46 0.87 8.87 -3.33
N LEU A 47 -0.18 8.06 -3.12
CA LEU A 47 -0.48 6.89 -3.93
C LEU A 47 -0.80 7.29 -5.37
N ASP A 48 -1.67 8.28 -5.57
CA ASP A 48 -2.04 8.76 -6.91
C ASP A 48 -0.81 9.21 -7.70
N TYR A 49 0.09 9.96 -7.06
CA TYR A 49 1.34 10.36 -7.69
C TYR A 49 2.25 9.18 -7.99
N LEU A 50 2.52 8.30 -7.02
CA LEU A 50 3.40 7.14 -7.23
C LEU A 50 2.87 6.19 -8.30
N LEU A 51 1.54 6.03 -8.40
CA LEU A 51 0.89 5.20 -9.42
C LEU A 51 0.89 5.87 -10.80
N SER A 52 1.06 7.19 -10.86
CA SER A 52 1.20 7.91 -12.14
C SER A 52 2.57 7.73 -12.80
N ILE A 53 3.63 7.45 -12.02
CA ILE A 53 5.02 7.36 -12.51
C ILE A 53 5.27 6.19 -13.47
N PRO A 54 4.84 4.94 -13.18
CA PRO A 54 5.16 3.80 -14.03
C PRO A 54 4.40 3.83 -15.36
N SER A 55 5.02 3.31 -16.42
CA SER A 55 4.32 3.12 -17.70
C SER A 55 3.14 2.14 -17.60
N GLU A 56 2.17 2.26 -18.50
CA GLU A 56 1.02 1.34 -18.59
C GLU A 56 1.43 -0.13 -18.71
N LYS A 57 2.53 -0.42 -19.43
CA LYS A 57 3.11 -1.79 -19.51
C LYS A 57 3.53 -2.32 -18.13
N CYS A 58 4.03 -1.46 -17.26
CA CYS A 58 4.37 -1.82 -15.88
C CYS A 58 3.11 -2.01 -15.04
N LYS A 59 2.13 -1.10 -15.15
CA LYS A 59 0.86 -1.20 -14.42
C LYS A 59 0.09 -2.48 -14.77
N ALA A 60 0.12 -2.89 -16.04
CA ALA A 60 -0.50 -4.14 -16.50
C ALA A 60 0.08 -5.41 -15.85
N ARG A 61 1.34 -5.38 -15.40
CA ARG A 61 1.95 -6.48 -14.62
C ARG A 61 1.50 -6.49 -13.16
N GLY A 62 0.91 -5.39 -12.71
CA GLY A 62 0.37 -5.20 -11.38
C GLY A 62 1.39 -4.75 -10.35
N PHE A 63 0.91 -4.63 -9.12
CA PHE A 63 1.68 -4.22 -7.97
C PHE A 63 1.64 -5.30 -6.90
N THR A 64 2.80 -5.52 -6.27
CA THR A 64 2.92 -6.14 -4.96
C THR A 64 2.91 -5.00 -3.94
N VAL A 65 1.97 -5.02 -3.01
CA VAL A 65 1.85 -3.97 -1.99
C VAL A 65 2.25 -4.52 -0.63
N ILE A 66 3.16 -3.82 0.04
CA ILE A 66 3.62 -4.15 1.38
C ILE A 66 3.07 -3.09 2.33
N VAL A 67 2.30 -3.52 3.32
CA VAL A 67 1.83 -2.66 4.41
C VAL A 67 2.59 -3.06 5.67
N ASP A 68 3.48 -2.18 6.13
CA ASP A 68 4.22 -2.39 7.39
C ASP A 68 3.45 -1.74 8.53
N GLY A 69 2.61 -2.53 9.20
CA GLY A 69 1.79 -2.09 10.32
C GLY A 69 2.39 -2.42 11.68
N ARG A 70 3.68 -2.81 11.77
CA ARG A 70 4.30 -3.27 13.02
C ARG A 70 4.12 -2.29 14.17
N LYS A 71 4.13 -1.00 13.88
CA LYS A 71 3.99 0.05 14.89
C LYS A 71 2.56 0.58 14.98
N SER A 72 1.62 0.17 14.14
CA SER A 72 0.30 0.81 14.06
C SER A 72 -0.82 -0.04 14.65
N GLN A 73 -1.89 0.62 15.10
CA GLN A 73 -3.10 -0.07 15.52
C GLN A 73 -3.72 -0.85 14.35
N TRP A 74 -4.26 -2.02 14.65
CA TRP A 74 -4.88 -2.90 13.67
C TRP A 74 -6.02 -2.24 12.88
N ASN A 75 -6.80 -1.36 13.51
CA ASN A 75 -7.89 -0.64 12.84
C ASN A 75 -7.35 0.29 11.73
N VAL A 76 -6.21 0.95 11.95
CA VAL A 76 -5.56 1.79 10.93
C VAL A 76 -5.09 0.93 9.76
N VAL A 77 -4.49 -0.21 10.05
CA VAL A 77 -4.07 -1.19 9.02
C VAL A 77 -5.27 -1.63 8.18
N LYS A 78 -6.38 -2.02 8.83
CA LYS A 78 -7.61 -2.42 8.15
C LYS A 78 -8.10 -1.33 7.20
N THR A 79 -8.19 -0.08 7.67
CA THR A 79 -8.63 1.06 6.87
C THR A 79 -7.74 1.27 5.64
N VAL A 80 -6.41 1.21 5.80
CA VAL A 80 -5.46 1.35 4.68
C VAL A 80 -5.59 0.20 3.69
N VAL A 81 -5.74 -1.04 4.17
CA VAL A 81 -5.94 -2.20 3.28
C VAL A 81 -7.24 -2.07 2.49
N LEU A 82 -8.33 -1.62 3.12
CA LEU A 82 -9.61 -1.37 2.44
C LEU A 82 -9.49 -0.24 1.40
N MET A 83 -8.82 0.86 1.76
CA MET A 83 -8.55 1.96 0.83
C MET A 83 -7.76 1.48 -0.39
N LEU A 84 -6.72 0.68 -0.20
CA LEU A 84 -5.92 0.11 -1.30
C LEU A 84 -6.76 -0.83 -2.17
N GLN A 85 -7.67 -1.60 -1.58
CA GLN A 85 -8.59 -2.42 -2.35
C GLN A 85 -9.46 -1.57 -3.28
N VAL A 86 -9.92 -0.40 -2.85
CA VAL A 86 -10.73 0.52 -3.67
C VAL A 86 -9.88 1.18 -4.75
N ILE A 87 -8.75 1.80 -4.39
CA ILE A 87 -7.89 2.56 -5.32
C ILE A 87 -7.28 1.65 -6.38
N LEU A 88 -6.86 0.45 -5.97
CA LEU A 88 -6.09 -0.45 -6.81
C LEU A 88 -6.90 -1.64 -7.33
N PHE A 89 -8.24 -1.57 -7.18
CA PHE A 89 -9.19 -2.60 -7.60
C PHE A 89 -8.96 -3.09 -9.04
N LEU A 90 -8.57 -2.18 -9.93
CA LEU A 90 -8.36 -2.47 -11.36
C LEU A 90 -6.91 -2.86 -11.72
N THR A 91 -5.95 -2.65 -10.82
CA THR A 91 -4.51 -2.73 -11.15
C THR A 91 -3.73 -3.77 -10.33
N ILE A 92 -4.15 -4.11 -9.10
CA ILE A 92 -3.45 -5.15 -8.31
C ILE A 92 -3.86 -6.55 -8.77
N ARG A 93 -2.90 -7.27 -9.33
CA ARG A 93 -2.95 -8.73 -9.42
C ARG A 93 -2.31 -9.36 -8.18
N LYS A 94 -3.12 -9.35 -7.13
CA LYS A 94 -3.09 -10.21 -5.94
C LYS A 94 -1.71 -10.51 -5.32
N TRP A 95 -1.05 -9.54 -4.66
CA TRP A 95 -0.19 -9.83 -3.49
C TRP A 95 -0.15 -8.65 -2.51
N PHE A 96 -0.68 -8.85 -1.30
CA PHE A 96 -0.47 -7.95 -0.16
C PHE A 96 0.41 -8.68 0.85
N TYR A 97 1.50 -8.05 1.27
CA TYR A 97 2.33 -8.51 2.37
C TYR A 97 2.10 -7.61 3.57
N PHE A 98 1.71 -8.19 4.70
CA PHE A 98 1.54 -7.47 5.94
C PHE A 98 2.64 -7.84 6.92
N ILE A 99 3.31 -6.83 7.47
CA ILE A 99 4.30 -7.02 8.52
C ILE A 99 3.66 -6.52 9.82
N ALA A 100 3.33 -7.46 10.73
CA ALA A 100 2.86 -7.18 12.09
C ALA A 100 3.99 -7.46 13.09
N ALA A 101 4.02 -6.73 14.22
CA ALA A 101 5.11 -6.80 15.20
C ALA A 101 5.42 -8.23 15.66
N ASP A 102 4.40 -9.08 15.76
CA ASP A 102 4.54 -10.41 16.36
C ASP A 102 4.56 -11.56 15.35
N LYS A 103 4.21 -11.31 14.08
CA LYS A 103 4.17 -12.34 13.02
C LYS A 103 4.43 -11.69 11.66
N VAL A 104 5.47 -12.13 10.95
CA VAL A 104 5.57 -11.94 9.50
C VAL A 104 4.49 -12.83 8.90
N ILE A 105 3.30 -12.26 8.68
CA ILE A 105 2.20 -12.99 8.05
C ILE A 105 2.50 -13.02 6.54
N MET A 106 3.21 -14.07 6.13
CA MET A 106 3.47 -14.35 4.73
C MET A 106 2.21 -14.87 4.04
N HIS A 107 1.89 -14.23 2.91
CA HIS A 107 1.03 -14.74 1.84
C HIS A 107 -0.48 -14.79 2.16
N PHE A 108 -1.18 -13.66 1.97
CA PHE A 108 -2.61 -13.57 2.25
C PHE A 108 -3.41 -12.98 1.10
N ILE A 109 -3.81 -13.81 0.13
CA ILE A 109 -4.99 -13.51 -0.69
C ILE A 109 -5.74 -14.80 -0.97
N TYR A 110 -6.75 -15.08 -0.14
CA TYR A 110 -8.10 -15.49 -0.55
C TYR A 110 -9.02 -15.76 0.66
N PHE A 111 -8.46 -15.98 1.86
CA PHE A 111 -9.25 -16.55 2.97
C PHE A 111 -9.71 -15.55 4.04
N ILE A 112 -9.18 -14.32 4.07
CA ILE A 112 -9.39 -13.40 5.21
C ILE A 112 -10.08 -12.07 4.85
N VAL A 113 -10.33 -11.72 3.59
CA VAL A 113 -11.15 -10.51 3.30
C VAL A 113 -12.58 -10.64 3.86
N PRO A 114 -13.28 -11.79 3.74
CA PRO A 114 -14.55 -11.99 4.44
C PRO A 114 -14.39 -12.00 5.97
N LYS A 115 -13.26 -12.51 6.48
CA LYS A 115 -12.98 -12.68 7.91
C LYS A 115 -12.54 -11.39 8.61
N LEU A 116 -11.96 -10.44 7.87
CA LEU A 116 -11.62 -9.08 8.34
C LEU A 116 -12.85 -8.20 8.52
N LEU A 117 -13.90 -8.48 7.73
CA LEU A 117 -15.20 -7.80 7.76
C LEU A 117 -16.17 -8.42 8.77
N SER A 118 -15.90 -9.62 9.29
CA SER A 118 -16.82 -10.39 10.14
C SER A 118 -16.37 -10.54 11.60
N SER A 119 -15.40 -9.74 12.06
CA SER A 119 -14.95 -9.76 13.45
C SER A 119 -15.20 -8.40 14.08
N ASP A 120 -16.43 -8.24 14.55
CA ASP A 120 -16.78 -7.40 15.70
C ASP A 120 -16.26 -8.06 16.99
#